data_AF-A0A822HDR6-F1
#
_entry.id   AF-A0A822HDR6-F1
#
_cell.length_a   1.000
_cell.length_b   1.000
_cell.length_c   1.000
_cell.angle_alpha   90.00
_cell.angle_beta   90.00
_cell.angle_gamma   90.00
#
_symmetry.space_group_name_H-M   'P 1'
#
loop_
_entity.id
_entity.type
_entity.pdbx_description
1 polymer ?
#
loop_
_entity_poly.entity_id
_entity_poly.type
_entity_poly.pdbx_seq_one_letter_code
_entity_poly.pdbx_strand_id
1 'polypeptide(L)'
;MNTENFRFYIKVHTALNIEARTIHDELHTVFGDEAPSYRTVARWAQWFREGQEEIEDEERSGRSVTDTTVDNIEEIRSIVNDDPHVTIAELQEHTGLSYGT
;
A
#
# COMPACT_ATOMS: atom_id res chain seq x y z
N MET A 1 13.67 5.53 -7.30
CA MET A 1 14.44 4.98 -6.17
C MET A 1 13.44 4.48 -5.12
N ASN A 2 13.57 3.24 -4.63
CA ASN A 2 12.52 2.58 -3.85
C ASN A 2 12.40 3.14 -2.43
N THR A 3 11.17 3.46 -2.02
CA THR A 3 10.82 3.93 -0.66
C THR A 3 11.22 2.94 0.44
N GLU A 4 11.32 1.65 0.12
CA GLU A 4 11.77 0.59 1.01
C GLU A 4 13.21 0.80 1.49
N ASN A 5 14.10 1.31 0.63
CA ASN A 5 15.50 1.57 0.98
C ASN A 5 15.61 2.63 2.09
N PHE A 6 14.78 3.67 2.02
CA PHE A 6 14.75 4.70 3.05
C PHE A 6 14.23 4.16 4.39
N ARG A 7 13.19 3.33 4.37
CA ARG A 7 12.65 2.72 5.60
C ARG A 7 13.66 1.79 6.26
N PHE A 8 14.34 0.96 5.47
CA PHE A 8 15.41 0.10 5.97
C PHE A 8 16.53 0.94 6.61
N TYR A 9 16.97 2.01 5.94
CA TYR A 9 17.98 2.92 6.49
C TYR A 9 17.55 3.53 7.83
N ILE A 10 16.31 4.05 7.89
CA ILE A 10 15.73 4.63 9.10
C ILE A 10 15.64 3.58 10.21
N LYS A 11 15.24 2.34 9.91
CA LYS A 11 15.16 1.23 10.87
C LYS A 11 16.50 0.96 11.53
N VAL A 12 17.54 0.75 10.70
CA VAL A 12 18.90 0.45 11.19
C VAL A 12 19.43 1.59 12.05
N HIS A 13 19.30 2.84 11.60
CA HIS A 13 19.80 4.00 12.35
C HIS A 13 19.01 4.25 13.65
N THR A 14 17.70 3.98 13.63
CA THR A 14 16.88 4.04 14.85
C THR A 14 17.32 2.98 15.86
N ALA A 15 17.62 1.76 15.42
CA ALA A 15 18.14 0.69 16.29
C ALA A 15 19.53 1.02 16.87
N LEU A 16 20.32 1.85 16.17
CA LEU A 16 21.59 2.41 16.64
C LEU A 16 21.41 3.61 17.60
N ASN A 17 20.17 3.95 17.98
CA ASN A 17 19.82 5.11 18.80
C ASN A 17 20.21 6.47 18.19
N ILE A 18 20.23 6.56 16.86
CA ILE A 18 20.47 7.81 16.15
C ILE A 18 19.17 8.62 16.11
N GLU A 19 19.28 9.93 16.35
CA GLU A 19 18.14 10.83 16.32
C GLU A 19 17.56 10.98 14.90
N ALA A 20 16.24 11.09 14.80
CA ALA A 20 15.54 11.24 13.52
C ALA A 20 16.01 12.46 12.70
N ARG A 21 16.49 13.51 13.37
CA ARG A 21 17.08 14.69 12.72
C ARG A 21 18.37 14.33 11.99
N THR A 22 19.29 13.63 12.65
CA THR A 22 20.54 13.18 12.04
C THR A 22 20.26 12.25 10.85
N ILE A 23 19.33 11.30 11.00
CA ILE A 23 18.92 10.39 9.92
C ILE A 23 18.40 11.20 8.72
N HIS A 24 17.56 12.20 8.96
CA HIS A 24 17.04 13.07 7.90
C HIS A 24 18.16 13.85 7.21
N ASP A 25 19.08 14.44 7.97
CA ASP A 25 20.15 15.27 7.43
C ASP A 25 21.12 14.43 6.59
N GLU A 26 21.42 13.20 6.99
CA GLU A 26 22.20 12.24 6.20
C GLU A 26 21.48 11.89 4.89
N LEU A 27 20.20 11.52 4.97
CA LEU A 27 19.39 11.20 3.79
C LEU A 27 19.27 12.39 2.83
N HIS A 28 19.04 13.60 3.36
CA HIS A 28 18.94 14.81 2.56
C HIS A 28 20.30 15.22 1.96
N THR A 29 21.41 14.98 2.66
CA THR A 29 22.76 15.24 2.14
C THR A 29 23.07 14.36 0.94
N VAL A 30 22.64 13.08 0.96
CA VAL A 30 22.93 12.12 -0.12
C VAL A 30 21.93 12.23 -1.27
N PHE A 31 20.65 12.44 -0.96
CA PHE A 31 19.55 12.31 -1.93
C PHE A 31 18.78 13.60 -2.24
N GLY A 32 19.07 14.70 -1.52
CA GLY A 32 18.43 16.00 -1.77
C GLY A 32 16.91 15.92 -1.78
N ASP A 33 16.29 16.40 -2.87
CA ASP A 33 14.83 16.43 -3.04
C ASP A 33 14.19 15.03 -3.16
N GLU A 34 14.97 13.99 -3.47
CA GLU A 34 14.49 12.60 -3.49
C GLU A 34 14.41 11.99 -2.07
N ALA A 35 14.99 12.65 -1.07
CA ALA A 35 14.96 12.19 0.31
C ALA A 35 13.55 12.28 0.92
N PRO A 36 13.19 11.36 1.82
CA PRO A 36 11.94 11.48 2.57
C PRO A 36 11.96 12.73 3.45
N SER A 37 10.82 13.41 3.54
CA SER A 37 10.68 14.56 4.44
C SER A 37 11.02 14.20 5.89
N TYR A 38 11.49 15.18 6.67
CA TYR A 38 11.73 15.00 8.10
C TYR A 38 10.54 14.40 8.85
N ARG A 39 9.30 14.80 8.50
CA ARG A 39 8.08 14.25 9.11
C ARG A 39 7.95 12.75 8.86
N THR A 40 8.25 12.31 7.64
CA THR A 40 8.25 10.89 7.27
C THR A 40 9.31 10.12 8.06
N VAL A 41 10.54 10.65 8.12
CA VAL A 41 11.64 10.04 8.89
C VAL A 41 11.29 9.92 10.37
N ALA A 42 10.79 10.99 10.98
CA ALA A 42 10.42 11.01 12.39
C ALA A 42 9.31 10.00 12.71
N ARG A 43 8.29 9.89 11.84
CA ARG A 43 7.21 8.91 11.99
C ARG A 43 7.74 7.49 11.97
N TRP A 44 8.56 7.15 10.97
CA TRP A 44 9.16 5.81 10.87
C TRP A 44 10.10 5.50 12.04
N ALA A 45 10.96 6.45 12.43
CA ALA A 45 11.83 6.27 13.57
C ALA A 45 11.05 6.06 14.88
N GLN A 46 9.92 6.75 15.07
CA GLN A 46 9.04 6.47 16.20
C GLN A 46 8.43 5.07 16.11
N TRP A 47 7.91 4.71 14.94
CA TRP A 47 7.29 3.41 14.69
C TRP A 47 8.27 2.24 14.99
N PHE A 48 9.53 2.36 14.56
CA PHE A 48 10.57 1.37 14.87
C PHE A 48 10.95 1.33 16.35
N ARG A 49 10.95 2.46 17.06
CA ARG A 49 11.18 2.48 18.52
C ARG A 49 10.07 1.77 19.30
N GLU A 50 8.85 1.77 18.76
CA GLU A 50 7.69 1.09 19.33
C GLU A 50 7.69 -0.43 19.05
N GLY A 51 8.77 -0.97 18.45
CA GLY A 51 9.00 -2.41 18.29
C GLY A 51 8.33 -3.01 17.06
N GLN A 52 7.88 -2.17 16.12
CA GLN A 52 7.25 -2.60 14.89
C GLN A 52 8.34 -2.83 13.84
N GLU A 53 8.56 -4.08 13.43
CA GLU A 53 9.71 -4.45 12.60
C GLU A 53 9.40 -4.55 11.11
N GLU A 54 8.14 -4.47 10.71
CA GLU A 54 7.73 -4.59 9.31
C GLU A 54 8.16 -3.35 8.51
N ILE A 55 8.87 -3.59 7.41
CA ILE A 55 9.41 -2.55 6.53
C ILE A 55 8.49 -2.34 5.32
N GLU A 56 7.81 -3.42 4.93
CA GLU A 56 6.81 -3.45 3.87
C GLU A 56 5.59 -2.63 4.30
N ASP A 57 4.91 -2.04 3.32
CA ASP A 57 3.58 -1.51 3.59
C ASP A 57 2.68 -2.69 3.95
N GLU A 58 2.02 -2.65 5.10
CA GLU A 58 0.84 -3.48 5.35
C GLU A 58 -0.07 -3.41 4.12
N GLU A 59 -0.72 -4.52 3.76
CA GLU A 59 -1.71 -4.53 2.68
C GLU A 59 -2.63 -3.34 2.88
N ARG A 60 -2.48 -2.32 2.03
CA ARG A 60 -3.30 -1.13 2.15
C ARG A 60 -4.73 -1.57 2.03
N SER A 61 -5.56 -1.21 3.00
CA SER A 61 -7.01 -1.25 2.86
C SER A 61 -7.44 -0.25 1.78
N GLY A 62 -7.19 -0.60 0.53
CA GLY A 62 -7.89 -0.07 -0.63
C GLY A 62 -9.25 -0.74 -0.77
N ARG A 63 -9.97 -0.41 -1.84
CA ARG A 63 -11.26 -1.03 -2.16
C ARG A 63 -11.14 -2.55 -2.08
N SER A 64 -12.07 -3.17 -1.36
CA SER A 64 -12.11 -4.60 -1.10
C SER A 64 -11.83 -5.41 -2.36
N VAL A 65 -10.71 -6.16 -2.36
CA VAL A 65 -10.38 -7.17 -3.37
C VAL A 65 -11.34 -8.38 -3.26
N THR A 66 -12.39 -8.29 -2.44
CA THR A 66 -13.48 -9.27 -2.40
C THR A 66 -14.36 -9.23 -3.65
N ASP A 67 -14.40 -8.11 -4.40
CA ASP A 67 -15.13 -8.02 -5.67
C ASP A 67 -14.37 -8.70 -6.84
N THR A 68 -13.05 -8.93 -6.71
CA THR A 68 -12.18 -9.48 -7.78
C THR A 68 -11.59 -10.84 -7.40
N THR A 69 -12.40 -11.71 -6.78
CA THR A 69 -12.03 -13.13 -6.65
C THR A 69 -12.12 -13.84 -8.00
N VAL A 70 -11.40 -14.95 -8.16
CA VAL A 70 -11.46 -15.76 -9.39
C VAL A 70 -12.90 -16.25 -9.62
N ASP A 71 -13.58 -16.66 -8.55
CA ASP A 71 -14.98 -17.11 -8.59
C ASP A 71 -15.92 -16.03 -9.15
N ASN A 72 -15.82 -14.79 -8.65
CA ASN A 72 -16.65 -13.68 -9.13
C ASN A 72 -16.39 -13.35 -10.60
N ILE A 73 -15.13 -13.45 -11.04
CA ILE A 73 -14.75 -13.23 -12.44
C ILE A 73 -15.33 -14.33 -13.34
N GLU A 74 -15.27 -15.59 -12.90
CA GLU A 74 -15.84 -16.72 -13.63
C GLU A 74 -17.36 -16.63 -13.72
N GLU A 75 -18.02 -16.20 -12.65
CA GLU A 75 -19.47 -16.00 -12.61
C GLU A 75 -19.92 -14.91 -13.60
N ILE A 76 -19.29 -13.72 -13.56
CA ILE A 76 -19.57 -12.65 -14.54
C ILE A 76 -19.32 -13.13 -15.97
N ARG A 77 -18.21 -13.86 -16.20
CA ARG A 77 -17.87 -14.40 -17.53
C ARG A 77 -18.91 -15.40 -18.02
N SER A 78 -19.46 -16.23 -17.14
CA SER A 78 -20.55 -17.14 -17.51
C SER A 78 -21.77 -16.36 -17.97
N ILE A 79 -22.22 -15.40 -17.16
CA ILE A 79 -23.43 -14.60 -17.46
C ILE A 79 -23.29 -13.85 -18.80
N VAL A 80 -22.13 -13.22 -19.04
CA VAL A 80 -21.87 -12.49 -20.30
C VAL A 80 -21.74 -13.42 -21.51
N ASN A 81 -21.20 -14.64 -21.33
CA ASN A 81 -21.14 -15.63 -22.41
C ASN A 81 -22.53 -16.20 -22.75
N ASP A 82 -23.38 -16.37 -21.74
CA ASP A 82 -24.75 -16.84 -21.90
C ASP A 82 -25.66 -15.77 -22.54
N ASP A 83 -25.52 -14.51 -22.11
CA ASP A 83 -26.19 -13.35 -22.69
C ASP A 83 -25.25 -12.13 -22.84
N PRO A 84 -24.77 -11.84 -24.07
CA PRO A 84 -23.91 -10.68 -24.31
C PRO A 84 -24.66 -9.33 -24.25
N HIS A 85 -25.98 -9.31 -24.00
CA HIS A 85 -26.78 -8.10 -23.84
C HIS A 85 -27.12 -7.79 -22.38
N VAL A 86 -26.58 -8.55 -21.43
CA VAL A 86 -26.74 -8.32 -19.99
C VAL A 86 -26.26 -6.92 -19.59
N THR A 87 -27.10 -6.21 -18.83
CA THR A 87 -26.79 -4.88 -18.33
C THR A 87 -25.97 -4.94 -17.04
N ILE A 88 -25.29 -3.84 -16.71
CA ILE A 88 -24.55 -3.74 -15.46
C ILE A 88 -25.46 -3.96 -14.25
N ALA A 89 -26.69 -3.44 -14.29
CA ALA A 89 -27.66 -3.61 -13.19
C ALA A 89 -28.03 -5.09 -12.96
N GLU A 90 -28.22 -5.85 -14.03
CA GLU A 90 -28.50 -7.29 -13.96
C GLU A 90 -27.29 -8.06 -13.44
N LEU A 91 -26.07 -7.73 -13.89
CA LEU A 91 -24.85 -8.33 -13.36
C LEU A 91 -24.69 -8.08 -11.86
N GLN A 92 -25.03 -6.89 -11.38
CA GLN A 92 -25.01 -6.57 -9.95
C GLN A 92 -26.08 -7.33 -9.16
N GLU A 93 -27.27 -7.55 -9.72
CA GLU A 93 -28.32 -8.36 -9.09
C GLU A 93 -27.90 -9.83 -8.99
N HIS A 94 -27.27 -10.37 -10.04
CA HIS A 94 -26.80 -11.76 -10.06
C HIS A 94 -25.64 -12.00 -9.10
N THR A 95 -24.65 -11.11 -9.09
CA THR A 95 -23.37 -11.32 -8.39
C THR A 95 -23.30 -10.65 -7.02
N GLY A 96 -24.21 -9.72 -6.72
CA GLY A 96 -24.19 -8.89 -5.50
C GLY A 96 -23.05 -7.87 -5.45
N LEU A 97 -22.29 -7.72 -6.54
CA LEU A 97 -21.09 -6.89 -6.58
C LEU A 97 -21.42 -5.41 -6.84
N SER A 98 -20.60 -4.53 -6.29
CA SER A 98 -20.78 -3.09 -6.46
C SER A 98 -20.08 -2.58 -7.72
N TYR A 99 -20.78 -1.90 -8.62
CA TYR A 99 -20.13 -1.22 -9.74
C TYR A 99 -19.38 0.02 -9.22
N GLY A 100 -18.10 0.13 -9.55
CA GLY A 100 -17.29 1.30 -9.23
C GLY A 100 -17.37 2.36 -10.31
N THR A 101 -17.63 3.60 -9.90
CA THR A 101 -17.46 4.78 -10.76
C THR A 101 -16.01 5.24 -10.78
#